data_AF-A0A4P9YQE7-F1
#
_entry.id   AF-A0A4P9YQE7-F1
#
_cell.length_a   1.000
_cell.length_b   1.000
_cell.length_c   1.000
_cell.angle_alpha   90.00
_cell.angle_beta   90.00
_cell.angle_gamma   90.00
#
_symmetry.space_group_name_H-M   'P 1'
#
loop_
_entity.id
_entity.type
_entity.pdbx_description
1 polymer ?
#
loop_
_entity_poly.entity_id
_entity_poly.type
_entity_poly.pdbx_seq_one_letter_code
_entity_poly.pdbx_strand_id
1 'polypeptide(L)'
;MSRKFHDNFHVKAKIGEESLFHERLNLDLEKPKKKIMVQEHDFVDGITPKEIEMTRLVLQWMEEHGYKNSKRLLERESGIAMEPDLVSKFKKALLSGDWDCAGNILPKLIRHDCDYEKQQFMEKIQAKEMGDAITILQNVLTKLIHEPKEFNILAKYILHSNTLPKCYESRSILLDKLSEFISPNLLIPKARLEKLTTDGVAHQLENCYYHLYDEGNTISLLSEHNCENRSDFPNKAFHKFNDHNDEIWYVSFSNRGQYLASASKDTKVHVYKSPKSGEIVHQYRGHQGPVLCCAWMPDGTSFLSCSLDMSIILWNIDGSKHHIWTGLRVTDVCVLKDGLRALFTANETKIILVNLENFEFVCTIQESDSISSLKLSGDSSNFLVNLASQEIHLWNIEQRKLVSTYVGHKQGRYVVRSCFGGKHENFILSGSEVYDNKVYVWNKKLVKCIDAMEGHQKT
;
A
#
# COMPACT_ATOMS: atom_id res chain seq x y z
N MET A 1 -7.11 -19.17 -66.28
CA MET A 1 -8.07 -18.14 -66.75
C MET A 1 -8.67 -17.47 -65.52
N SER A 2 -8.03 -16.47 -64.90
CA SER A 2 -7.89 -15.05 -65.27
C SER A 2 -9.18 -14.22 -65.16
N ARG A 3 -9.23 -13.35 -64.14
CA ARG A 3 -9.77 -11.97 -64.03
C ARG A 3 -10.02 -11.72 -62.54
N LYS A 4 -9.16 -11.09 -61.74
CA LYS A 4 -8.69 -9.68 -61.74
C LYS A 4 -9.81 -8.67 -62.04
N PHE A 5 -10.28 -8.02 -60.98
CA PHE A 5 -10.66 -6.61 -60.99
C PHE A 5 -10.13 -5.97 -59.69
N HIS A 6 -9.12 -5.12 -59.87
CA HIS A 6 -8.80 -4.00 -59.00
C HIS A 6 -9.85 -2.91 -59.22
N ASP A 7 -10.18 -2.15 -58.17
CA ASP A 7 -10.32 -0.68 -58.17
C ASP A 7 -10.45 -0.25 -56.71
N ASN A 8 -9.41 0.33 -56.09
CA ASN A 8 -9.10 1.76 -56.06
C ASN A 8 -10.25 2.65 -55.54
N PHE A 9 -10.32 2.80 -54.22
CA PHE A 9 -10.79 4.04 -53.60
C PHE A 9 -9.68 4.62 -52.72
N HIS A 10 -8.93 5.55 -53.32
CA HIS A 10 -8.20 6.57 -52.61
C HIS A 10 -9.20 7.48 -51.88
N VAL A 11 -9.22 7.44 -50.55
CA VAL A 11 -9.71 8.56 -49.75
C VAL A 11 -8.53 9.10 -48.96
N LYS A 12 -8.17 10.32 -49.35
CA LYS A 12 -7.14 11.18 -48.78
C LYS A 12 -7.28 11.28 -47.26
N ALA A 13 -6.33 10.73 -46.50
CA ALA A 13 -6.10 11.18 -45.14
C ALA A 13 -5.53 12.60 -45.23
N LYS A 14 -6.38 13.57 -44.93
CA LYS A 14 -6.05 14.98 -44.82
C LYS A 14 -5.11 15.13 -43.62
N ILE A 15 -3.81 15.13 -43.88
CA ILE A 15 -2.82 15.70 -42.96
C ILE A 15 -3.09 17.20 -43.00
N GLY A 16 -3.73 17.70 -41.96
CA GLY A 16 -4.10 19.10 -41.80
C GLY A 16 -4.04 19.44 -40.32
N GLU A 17 -3.10 20.31 -39.99
CA GLU A 17 -3.01 21.10 -38.74
C GLU A 17 -2.36 20.40 -37.54
N GLU A 18 -1.16 19.86 -37.75
CA GLU A 18 -0.04 20.10 -36.81
C GLU A 18 0.48 21.53 -37.01
N SER A 19 -0.18 22.51 -36.40
CA SER A 19 0.41 23.82 -36.07
C SER A 19 -0.68 24.66 -35.42
N LEU A 20 -0.45 25.08 -34.16
CA LEU A 20 -1.26 26.00 -33.31
C LEU A 20 -1.75 25.38 -32.00
N PHE A 21 -0.92 24.61 -31.29
CA PHE A 21 -0.99 24.49 -29.82
C PHE A 21 0.40 24.49 -29.16
N HIS A 22 1.41 24.99 -29.89
CA HIS A 22 2.75 25.31 -29.38
C HIS A 22 2.93 26.82 -29.29
N GLU A 23 2.11 27.51 -28.48
CA GLU A 23 2.38 28.90 -28.04
C GLU A 23 1.26 29.37 -27.11
N ARG A 24 1.33 28.99 -25.83
CA ARG A 24 0.75 29.68 -24.66
C ARG A 24 0.78 28.76 -23.44
N LEU A 25 1.98 28.57 -22.90
CA LEU A 25 2.25 28.21 -21.49
C LEU A 25 3.75 28.44 -21.22
N ASN A 26 4.26 29.58 -21.67
CA ASN A 26 5.56 30.14 -21.27
C ASN A 26 5.28 31.47 -20.58
N LEU A 27 4.72 31.41 -19.38
CA LEU A 27 4.77 32.50 -18.40
C LEU A 27 4.54 31.88 -17.01
N ASP A 28 5.52 32.14 -16.13
CA ASP A 28 5.49 31.98 -14.68
C ASP A 28 5.92 30.65 -14.03
N LEU A 29 6.99 30.01 -14.52
CA LEU A 29 7.81 29.10 -13.69
C LEU A 29 9.32 29.37 -13.77
N GLU A 30 9.73 30.64 -13.80
CA GLU A 30 11.07 31.04 -13.36
C GLU A 30 10.95 31.97 -12.14
N LYS A 31 10.53 31.41 -11.00
CA LYS A 31 11.07 31.94 -9.74
C LYS A 31 12.44 31.28 -9.57
N PRO A 32 13.54 32.05 -9.49
CA PRO A 32 14.84 31.46 -9.24
C PRO A 32 14.73 30.72 -7.92
N LYS A 33 14.85 29.39 -7.95
CA LYS A 33 15.27 28.63 -6.77
C LYS A 33 16.50 29.37 -6.30
N LYS A 34 16.44 30.01 -5.13
CA LYS A 34 17.64 30.54 -4.46
C LYS A 34 18.60 29.38 -4.46
N LYS A 35 19.59 29.42 -5.37
CA LYS A 35 20.79 28.62 -5.31
C LYS A 35 21.32 28.93 -3.93
N ILE A 36 21.11 28.01 -3.00
CA ILE A 36 21.95 27.97 -1.82
C ILE A 36 23.32 27.74 -2.43
N MET A 37 24.11 28.81 -2.48
CA MET A 37 25.55 28.71 -2.58
C MET A 37 25.98 27.90 -1.36
N VAL A 38 25.93 26.58 -1.49
CA VAL A 38 26.88 25.73 -0.79
C VAL A 38 28.21 26.20 -1.36
N GLN A 39 29.02 26.83 -0.52
CA GLN A 39 30.34 27.28 -0.91
C GLN A 39 31.04 26.10 -1.59
N GLU A 40 31.37 26.29 -2.87
CA GLU A 40 32.18 25.38 -3.70
C GLU A 40 33.63 25.43 -3.21
N HIS A 41 33.86 25.10 -1.94
CA HIS A 41 35.18 24.90 -1.39
C HIS A 41 35.25 23.50 -0.82
N ASP A 42 36.25 22.77 -1.34
CA ASP A 42 36.69 21.42 -0.98
C ASP A 42 36.10 20.28 -1.84
N PHE A 43 36.11 20.43 -3.17
CA PHE A 43 36.31 19.26 -4.02
C PHE A 43 37.79 18.85 -3.93
N VAL A 44 38.06 17.73 -3.27
CA VAL A 44 39.31 17.00 -3.49
C VAL A 44 39.32 16.56 -4.95
N ASP A 45 40.36 16.95 -5.70
CA ASP A 45 40.48 16.74 -7.14
C ASP A 45 40.05 15.34 -7.59
N GLY A 46 39.04 15.26 -8.45
CA GLY A 46 38.67 14.04 -9.19
C GLY A 46 37.68 13.06 -8.53
N ILE A 47 37.17 13.33 -7.32
CA ILE A 47 36.23 12.42 -6.63
C ILE A 47 34.77 12.73 -7.05
N THR A 48 34.04 11.71 -7.48
CA THR A 48 32.62 11.83 -7.84
C THR A 48 31.73 11.90 -6.59
N PRO A 49 30.55 12.57 -6.65
CA PRO A 49 29.61 12.59 -5.53
C PRO A 49 29.19 11.20 -5.03
N LYS A 50 29.14 10.21 -5.94
CA LYS A 50 28.81 8.82 -5.60
C LYS A 50 29.91 8.15 -4.78
N GLU A 51 31.18 8.40 -5.10
CA GLU A 51 32.32 7.88 -4.33
C GLU A 51 32.37 8.47 -2.92
N ILE A 52 31.96 9.72 -2.75
CA ILE A 52 31.82 10.36 -1.44
C ILE A 52 30.74 9.65 -0.62
N GLU A 53 29.56 9.42 -1.20
CA GLU A 53 28.46 8.72 -0.50
C GLU A 53 28.84 7.28 -0.12
N MET A 54 29.45 6.53 -1.04
CA MET A 54 29.92 5.17 -0.79
C MET A 54 30.97 5.11 0.32
N THR A 55 31.96 6.01 0.28
CA THR A 55 32.99 6.09 1.33
C THR A 55 32.37 6.38 2.69
N ARG A 56 31.39 7.29 2.76
CA ARG A 56 30.71 7.61 4.03
C ARG A 56 29.85 6.46 4.56
N LEU A 57 29.19 5.69 3.69
CA LEU A 57 28.46 4.47 4.08
C LEU A 57 29.40 3.39 4.64
N VAL A 58 30.58 3.21 4.03
CA VAL A 58 31.60 2.27 4.53
C VAL A 58 32.15 2.74 5.87
N LEU A 59 32.43 4.04 6.03
CA LEU A 59 32.89 4.61 7.30
C LEU A 59 31.87 4.41 8.42
N GLN A 60 30.57 4.57 8.13
CA GLN A 60 29.51 4.27 9.08
C GLN A 60 29.51 2.79 9.48
N TRP A 61 29.51 1.89 8.50
CA TRP A 61 29.49 0.46 8.74
C TRP A 61 30.69 0.03 9.61
N MET A 62 31.87 0.56 9.33
CA MET A 62 33.08 0.33 10.14
C MET A 62 32.92 0.80 11.59
N GLU A 63 32.28 1.95 11.83
CA GLU A 63 32.03 2.45 13.17
C GLU A 63 31.06 1.56 13.95
N GLU A 64 29.96 1.13 13.30
CA GLU A 64 28.94 0.27 13.88
C GLU A 64 29.51 -1.11 14.25
N HIS A 65 30.45 -1.63 13.46
CA HIS A 65 31.12 -2.92 13.70
C HIS A 65 32.38 -2.81 14.58
N GLY A 66 32.73 -1.62 15.07
CA GLY A 66 33.82 -1.41 16.02
C GLY A 66 35.23 -1.26 15.42
N TYR A 67 35.36 -1.15 14.09
CA TYR A 67 36.64 -0.99 13.38
C TYR A 67 37.18 0.45 13.42
N LYS A 68 37.38 0.99 14.63
CA LYS A 68 37.75 2.41 14.86
C LYS A 68 39.09 2.81 14.23
N ASN A 69 40.08 1.92 14.21
CA ASN A 69 41.41 2.21 13.65
C ASN A 69 41.36 2.28 12.11
N SER A 70 40.65 1.34 11.48
CA SER A 70 40.45 1.31 10.04
C SER A 70 39.64 2.50 9.54
N LYS A 71 38.60 2.91 10.29
CA LYS A 71 37.84 4.14 10.04
C LYS A 71 38.77 5.36 9.97
N ARG A 72 39.59 5.57 11.01
CA ARG A 72 40.51 6.73 11.08
C ARG A 72 41.54 6.74 9.94
N LEU A 73 42.01 5.57 9.54
CA LEU A 73 42.93 5.45 8.41
C LEU A 73 42.23 5.83 7.10
N LEU A 74 41.03 5.30 6.86
CA LEU A 74 40.25 5.58 5.67
C LEU A 74 39.83 7.07 5.59
N GLU A 75 39.46 7.70 6.70
CA GLU A 75 39.19 9.15 6.76
C GLU A 75 40.44 9.98 6.38
N ARG A 76 41.62 9.55 6.83
CA ARG A 76 42.89 10.23 6.54
C ARG A 76 43.33 10.05 5.08
N GLU A 77 43.16 8.86 4.52
CA GLU A 77 43.58 8.54 3.15
C GLU A 77 42.59 9.08 2.10
N SER A 78 41.30 9.00 2.36
CA SER A 78 40.26 9.51 1.44
C SER A 78 40.05 11.01 1.55
N GLY A 79 40.44 11.63 2.68
CA GLY A 79 40.13 13.03 2.98
C GLY A 79 38.63 13.29 3.25
N ILE A 80 37.81 12.24 3.28
CA ILE A 80 36.36 12.34 3.44
C ILE A 80 36.01 12.05 4.91
N ALA A 81 35.46 13.05 5.60
CA ALA A 81 34.90 12.87 6.92
C ALA A 81 33.54 12.15 6.85
N MET A 82 33.28 11.23 7.79
CA MET A 82 31.99 10.54 7.88
C MET A 82 30.81 11.52 8.01
N GLU A 83 30.98 12.57 8.83
CA GLU A 83 29.98 13.60 9.08
C GLU A 83 30.63 14.98 9.10
N PRO A 84 29.93 16.03 8.62
CA PRO A 84 30.41 17.40 8.76
C PRO A 84 30.62 17.76 10.23
N ASP A 85 31.62 18.60 10.51
CA ASP A 85 31.94 19.06 11.88
C ASP A 85 30.74 19.66 12.61
N LEU A 86 29.85 20.31 11.87
CA LEU A 86 28.62 20.90 12.40
C LEU A 86 27.66 19.84 12.97
N VAL A 87 27.55 18.67 12.32
CA VAL A 87 26.74 17.53 12.77
C VAL A 87 27.40 16.81 13.94
N SER A 88 28.74 16.68 13.93
CA SER A 88 29.49 16.11 15.05
C SER A 88 29.35 16.95 16.33
N LYS A 89 29.44 18.29 16.20
CA LYS A 89 29.18 19.23 17.31
C LYS A 89 27.74 19.12 17.81
N PHE A 90 26.77 19.04 16.91
CA PHE A 90 25.36 18.85 17.25
C PHE A 90 25.10 17.54 18.01
N LYS A 91 25.65 16.41 17.54
CA LYS A 91 25.54 15.11 18.23
C LYS A 91 26.15 15.15 19.62
N LYS A 92 27.33 15.76 19.77
CA LYS A 92 27.99 15.93 21.07
C LYS A 92 27.11 16.77 22.00
N ALA A 93 26.58 17.90 21.52
CA ALA A 93 25.70 18.77 22.29
C ALA A 93 24.41 18.06 22.75
N LEU A 94 23.76 17.29 21.86
CA LEU A 94 22.59 16.49 22.21
C LEU A 94 22.90 15.41 23.25
N LEU A 95 24.00 14.68 23.08
CA LEU A 95 24.39 13.61 24.02
C LEU A 95 24.81 14.16 25.39
N SER A 96 25.46 15.33 25.41
CA SER A 96 25.84 16.02 26.65
C SER A 96 24.70 16.78 27.32
N GLY A 97 23.57 16.99 26.63
CA GLY A 97 22.42 17.75 27.14
C GLY A 97 22.58 19.27 27.06
N ASP A 98 23.46 19.76 26.18
CA ASP A 98 23.64 21.20 25.90
C ASP A 98 22.64 21.64 24.82
N TRP A 99 21.44 21.98 25.27
CA TRP A 99 20.31 22.35 24.42
C TRP A 99 20.47 23.71 23.74
N ASP A 100 21.24 24.63 24.32
CA ASP A 100 21.48 25.96 23.76
C ASP A 100 22.38 25.87 22.53
N CYS A 101 23.44 25.05 22.60
CA CYS A 101 24.27 24.75 21.45
C CYS A 101 23.49 23.94 20.39
N ALA A 102 22.70 22.95 20.80
CA ALA A 102 21.91 22.14 19.88
C ALA A 102 20.85 22.98 19.13
N GLY A 103 20.11 23.84 19.83
CA GLY A 103 19.07 24.71 19.27
C GLY A 103 19.61 25.80 18.34
N ASN A 104 20.88 26.22 18.50
CA ASN A 104 21.52 27.15 17.57
C ASN A 104 21.98 26.48 16.26
N ILE A 105 22.27 25.19 16.30
CA ILE A 105 22.77 24.41 15.16
C ILE A 105 21.63 23.78 14.37
N LEU A 106 20.55 23.36 15.04
CA LEU A 106 19.42 22.64 14.46
C LEU A 106 18.71 23.38 13.30
N PRO A 107 18.44 24.71 13.37
CA PRO A 107 17.80 25.43 12.28
C PRO A 107 18.65 25.49 11.01
N LYS A 108 19.96 25.25 11.13
CA LYS A 108 20.88 25.16 9.98
C LYS A 108 20.89 23.77 9.34
N LEU A 109 20.38 22.76 10.04
CA LEU A 109 20.37 21.35 9.63
C LEU A 109 19.02 20.86 9.12
N ILE A 110 17.91 21.43 9.61
CA ILE A 110 16.55 20.93 9.36
C ILE A 110 15.76 21.92 8.49
N ARG A 111 14.87 21.38 7.63
CA ARG A 111 13.97 22.16 6.75
C ARG A 111 12.52 22.26 7.26
N HIS A 112 12.14 21.43 8.23
CA HIS A 112 10.78 21.33 8.78
C HIS A 112 10.76 21.48 10.30
N ASP A 113 9.63 21.95 10.84
CA ASP A 113 9.41 22.02 12.28
C ASP A 113 9.46 20.60 12.89
N CYS A 114 10.24 20.40 13.95
CA CYS A 114 10.40 19.12 14.61
C CYS A 114 10.17 19.23 16.12
N ASP A 115 9.67 18.16 16.74
CA ASP A 115 9.20 18.14 18.13
C ASP A 115 10.33 18.07 19.19
N TYR A 116 11.52 18.61 18.92
CA TYR A 116 12.66 18.48 19.84
C TYR A 116 12.49 19.34 21.11
N GLU A 117 11.72 20.42 21.04
CA GLU A 117 11.44 21.31 22.16
C GLU A 117 10.53 20.66 23.21
N LYS A 118 9.75 19.63 22.82
CA LYS A 118 9.00 18.79 23.76
C LYS A 118 9.96 18.04 24.69
N GLN A 119 11.07 17.52 24.16
CA GLN A 119 12.08 16.84 24.98
C GLN A 119 12.87 17.83 25.84
N GLN A 120 13.23 19.00 25.31
CA GLN A 120 13.89 20.07 26.06
C GLN A 120 13.06 20.52 27.27
N PHE A 121 11.75 20.70 27.08
CA PHE A 121 10.81 21.05 28.15
C PHE A 121 10.78 20.00 29.27
N MET A 122 10.74 18.71 28.91
CA MET A 122 10.72 17.62 29.87
C MET A 122 12.03 17.49 30.67
N GLU A 123 13.19 17.69 30.03
CA GLU A 123 14.49 17.69 30.72
C GLU A 123 14.62 18.87 31.69
N LYS A 124 14.12 20.06 31.33
CA LYS A 124 14.13 21.25 32.20
C LYS A 124 13.21 21.12 33.42
N ILE A 125 12.05 20.45 33.28
CA ILE A 125 11.21 20.10 34.42
C ILE A 125 11.95 19.15 35.37
N GLN A 126 12.66 18.16 34.83
CA GLN A 126 13.43 17.20 35.63
C GLN A 126 14.61 17.86 36.36
N ALA A 127 15.26 18.85 35.74
CA ALA A 127 16.30 19.68 36.36
C ALA A 127 15.76 20.64 37.45
N LYS A 128 14.44 20.69 37.67
CA LYS A 128 13.73 21.63 38.56
C LYS A 128 13.86 23.10 38.14
N GLU A 129 14.24 23.38 36.90
CA GLU A 129 14.34 24.72 36.33
C GLU A 129 12.96 25.15 35.78
N MET A 130 12.01 25.39 36.68
CA MET A 130 10.61 25.65 36.29
C MET A 130 10.42 26.95 35.48
N GLY A 131 11.27 27.97 35.70
CA GLY A 131 11.18 29.24 34.96
C GLY A 131 11.44 29.05 33.46
N ASP A 132 12.50 28.33 33.12
CA ASP A 132 12.85 28.03 31.72
C ASP A 132 11.79 27.13 31.07
N ALA A 133 11.29 26.13 31.80
CA ALA A 133 10.23 25.24 31.29
C ALA A 133 8.95 26.02 30.92
N ILE A 134 8.53 26.98 31.74
CA ILE A 134 7.35 27.81 31.47
C ILE A 134 7.56 28.67 30.23
N THR A 135 8.74 29.28 30.06
CA THR A 135 9.03 30.10 28.89
C THR A 135 9.04 29.28 27.59
N ILE A 136 9.57 28.05 27.62
CA ILE A 136 9.55 27.12 26.46
C ILE A 136 8.11 26.70 26.12
N LEU A 137 7.28 26.38 27.12
CA LEU A 137 5.89 26.02 26.92
C LEU A 137 5.10 27.17 26.26
N GLN A 138 5.23 28.38 26.80
CA GLN A 138 4.47 29.55 26.36
C GLN A 138 4.92 30.07 24.99
N ASN A 139 6.22 30.08 24.71
CA ASN A 139 6.75 30.75 23.50
C ASN A 139 6.92 29.82 22.31
N VAL A 140 7.21 28.53 22.54
CA VAL A 140 7.62 27.59 21.49
C VAL A 140 6.57 26.50 21.29
N LEU A 141 6.21 25.76 22.34
CA LEU A 141 5.27 24.64 22.23
C LEU A 141 3.84 25.07 21.90
N THR A 142 3.43 26.28 22.32
CA THR A 142 2.11 26.84 21.98
C THR A 142 1.93 27.08 20.48
N LYS A 143 3.03 27.22 19.71
CA LYS A 143 2.99 27.38 18.25
C LYS A 143 3.02 26.04 17.49
N LEU A 144 3.64 25.01 18.07
CA LEU A 144 3.83 23.68 17.47
C LEU A 144 2.67 22.72 17.74
N ILE A 145 1.98 22.87 18.89
CA ILE A 145 0.90 21.96 19.28
C ILE A 145 -0.42 22.43 18.64
N HIS A 146 -0.89 21.68 17.65
CA HIS A 146 -2.20 21.91 17.03
C HIS A 146 -3.37 21.30 17.85
N GLU A 147 -3.10 20.39 18.80
CA GLU A 147 -4.14 19.77 19.63
C GLU A 147 -4.17 20.32 21.07
N PRO A 148 -5.30 20.92 21.53
CA PRO A 148 -5.41 21.48 22.88
C PRO A 148 -5.33 20.43 24.00
N LYS A 149 -5.54 19.14 23.69
CA LYS A 149 -5.43 18.04 24.66
C LYS A 149 -3.98 17.77 25.07
N GLU A 150 -3.05 17.82 24.12
CA GLU A 150 -1.62 17.60 24.40
C GLU A 150 -1.02 18.74 25.23
N PHE A 151 -1.39 19.99 24.93
CA PHE A 151 -0.98 21.15 25.71
C PHE A 151 -1.41 21.03 27.18
N ASN A 152 -2.66 20.60 27.43
CA ASN A 152 -3.18 20.43 28.79
C ASN A 152 -2.48 19.30 29.55
N ILE A 153 -2.06 18.24 28.86
CA ILE A 153 -1.25 17.15 29.45
C ILE A 153 0.13 17.69 29.85
N LEU A 154 0.78 18.46 28.98
CA LEU A 154 2.09 19.07 29.25
C LEU A 154 2.05 20.10 30.38
N ALA A 155 1.04 20.97 30.42
CA ALA A 155 0.82 21.93 31.51
C ALA A 155 0.53 21.24 32.85
N LYS A 156 -0.13 20.08 32.83
CA LYS A 156 -0.40 19.29 34.04
C LYS A 156 0.89 18.76 34.70
N TYR A 157 1.94 18.50 33.92
CA TYR A 157 3.25 18.08 34.45
C TYR A 157 3.99 19.19 35.21
N ILE A 158 3.81 20.46 34.85
CA ILE A 158 4.34 21.59 35.62
C ILE A 158 3.68 21.65 37.01
N LEU A 159 2.39 21.34 37.08
CA LEU A 159 1.58 21.46 38.29
C LEU A 159 1.74 20.26 39.26
N HIS A 160 2.13 19.08 38.77
CA HIS A 160 2.27 17.86 39.58
C HIS A 160 3.69 17.31 39.56
N SER A 161 4.58 17.88 40.38
CA SER A 161 6.00 17.49 40.47
C SER A 161 6.26 16.05 40.97
N ASN A 162 5.25 15.38 41.56
CA ASN A 162 5.46 14.12 42.28
C ASN A 162 5.24 12.86 41.44
N THR A 163 4.67 12.99 40.24
CA THR A 163 4.50 11.88 39.29
C THR A 163 5.11 12.27 37.96
N LEU A 164 6.42 12.48 37.97
CA LEU A 164 7.19 12.51 36.72
C LEU A 164 7.15 11.08 36.15
N PRO A 165 6.65 10.87 34.92
CA PRO A 165 6.86 9.58 34.26
C PRO A 165 8.37 9.33 34.21
N LYS A 166 8.81 8.10 34.53
CA LYS A 166 10.20 7.69 34.28
C LYS A 166 10.53 8.06 32.83
N CYS A 167 11.56 8.88 32.63
CA CYS A 167 12.03 9.37 31.35
C CYS A 167 12.04 8.24 30.31
N TYR A 168 11.17 8.31 29.31
CA TYR A 168 11.17 7.38 28.19
C TYR A 168 11.46 8.15 26.91
N GLU A 169 12.75 8.34 26.68
CA GLU A 169 13.50 7.94 25.49
C GLU A 169 14.95 8.40 25.73
N SER A 170 15.93 7.49 25.63
CA SER A 170 17.33 7.89 25.77
C SER A 170 17.67 8.90 24.68
N ARG A 171 18.58 9.86 24.96
CA ARG A 171 19.04 10.86 23.97
C ARG A 171 19.49 10.25 22.63
N SER A 172 19.86 8.97 22.64
CA SER A 172 20.11 8.17 21.45
C SER A 172 18.87 7.90 20.58
N ILE A 173 17.69 7.66 21.16
CA ILE A 173 16.42 7.44 20.45
C ILE A 173 15.89 8.76 19.88
N LEU A 174 16.02 9.86 20.63
CA LEU A 174 15.72 11.20 20.11
C LEU A 174 16.62 11.52 18.90
N LEU A 175 17.92 11.23 18.99
CA LEU A 175 18.84 11.42 17.88
C LEU A 175 18.41 10.59 16.66
N ASP A 176 17.89 9.38 16.87
CA ASP A 176 17.39 8.53 15.80
C ASP A 176 16.15 9.13 15.13
N LYS A 177 15.18 9.63 15.91
CA LYS A 177 14.01 10.34 15.38
C LYS A 177 14.40 11.62 14.64
N LEU A 178 15.31 12.40 15.20
CA LEU A 178 15.81 13.63 14.56
C LEU A 178 16.60 13.34 13.28
N SER A 179 17.25 12.18 13.19
CA SER A 179 17.95 11.76 11.98
C SER A 179 17.03 11.54 10.79
N GLU A 180 15.73 11.29 11.00
CA GLU A 180 14.74 11.20 9.92
C GLU A 180 14.43 12.57 9.28
N PHE A 181 14.56 13.65 10.05
CA PHE A 181 14.27 15.02 9.60
C PHE A 181 15.50 15.77 9.06
N ILE A 182 16.70 15.26 9.34
CA ILE A 182 17.95 15.82 8.82
C ILE A 182 18.18 15.24 7.41
N SER A 183 18.69 16.09 6.50
CA SER A 183 18.99 15.63 5.13
C SER A 183 19.99 14.45 5.17
N PRO A 184 19.75 13.35 4.42
CA PRO A 184 20.63 12.18 4.39
C PRO A 184 22.09 12.48 4.00
N ASN A 185 22.31 13.59 3.29
CA ASN A 185 23.64 14.07 2.90
C ASN A 185 24.42 14.68 4.08
N LEU A 186 23.76 15.04 5.18
CA LEU A 186 24.39 15.64 6.35
C LEU A 186 24.55 14.62 7.47
N LEU A 187 23.52 13.82 7.72
CA LEU A 187 23.51 12.76 8.73
C LEU A 187 23.03 11.47 8.09
N ILE A 188 23.86 10.43 8.16
CA ILE A 188 23.47 9.12 7.64
C ILE A 188 22.66 8.41 8.73
N PRO A 189 21.42 7.95 8.42
CA PRO A 189 20.63 7.16 9.36
C PRO A 189 21.36 5.90 9.80
N LYS A 190 21.13 5.41 11.02
CA LYS A 190 21.76 4.18 11.52
C LYS A 190 21.50 2.98 10.61
N ALA A 191 22.49 2.08 10.49
CA ALA A 191 22.41 0.86 9.68
C ALA A 191 21.95 1.10 8.24
N ARG A 192 22.31 2.25 7.64
CA ARG A 192 21.83 2.62 6.30
C ARG A 192 22.29 1.63 5.23
N LEU A 193 23.51 1.10 5.33
CA LEU A 193 24.01 0.11 4.40
C LEU A 193 23.16 -1.16 4.44
N GLU A 194 22.83 -1.68 5.62
CA GLU A 194 21.96 -2.85 5.77
C GLU A 194 20.58 -2.60 5.16
N LYS A 195 19.96 -1.45 5.46
CA LYS A 195 18.67 -1.09 4.87
C LYS A 195 18.73 -0.99 3.35
N LEU A 196 19.77 -0.37 2.79
CA LEU A 196 19.97 -0.29 1.33
C LEU A 196 20.18 -1.67 0.71
N THR A 197 20.90 -2.56 1.39
CA THR A 197 21.06 -3.96 0.91
C THR A 197 19.74 -4.71 0.93
N THR A 198 18.91 -4.56 1.97
CA THR A 198 17.56 -5.14 2.02
C THR A 198 16.65 -4.57 0.94
N ASP A 199 16.64 -3.26 0.77
CA ASP A 199 15.87 -2.56 -0.27
C ASP A 199 16.32 -3.01 -1.67
N GLY A 200 17.62 -3.19 -1.87
CA GLY A 200 18.20 -3.70 -3.12
C GLY A 200 17.77 -5.12 -3.45
N VAL A 201 17.78 -6.04 -2.46
CA VAL A 201 17.24 -7.40 -2.63
C VAL A 201 15.75 -7.35 -2.95
N ALA A 202 14.98 -6.53 -2.23
CA ALA A 202 13.55 -6.37 -2.47
C ALA A 202 13.27 -5.84 -3.89
N HIS A 203 14.08 -4.90 -4.38
CA HIS A 203 13.95 -4.38 -5.73
C HIS A 203 14.29 -5.41 -6.81
N GLN A 204 15.34 -6.21 -6.61
CA GLN A 204 15.66 -7.31 -7.51
C GLN A 204 14.54 -8.37 -7.57
N LEU A 205 13.91 -8.67 -6.43
CA LEU A 205 12.75 -9.56 -6.39
C LEU A 205 11.54 -8.99 -7.14
N GLU A 206 11.28 -7.69 -6.99
CA GLU A 206 10.19 -7.01 -7.72
C GLU A 206 10.38 -7.03 -9.23
N ASN A 207 11.63 -6.90 -9.69
CA ASN A 207 11.96 -6.91 -11.11
C ASN A 207 12.01 -8.32 -11.71
N CYS A 208 11.95 -9.36 -10.88
CA CYS A 208 11.93 -10.74 -11.36
C CYS A 208 10.50 -11.14 -11.77
N TYR A 209 10.29 -11.34 -13.07
CA TYR A 209 8.98 -11.66 -13.65
C TYR A 209 8.37 -13.00 -13.19
N TYR A 210 9.20 -13.93 -12.72
CA TYR A 210 8.81 -15.32 -12.42
C TYR A 210 9.00 -15.72 -10.95
N HIS A 211 9.23 -14.74 -10.06
CA HIS A 211 9.38 -15.02 -8.62
C HIS A 211 8.04 -15.39 -7.99
N LEU A 212 7.90 -16.64 -7.52
CA LEU A 212 6.67 -17.17 -6.93
C LEU A 212 6.79 -17.54 -5.45
N TYR A 213 8.00 -17.89 -4.98
CA TYR A 213 8.23 -18.35 -3.61
C TYR A 213 9.56 -17.81 -3.07
N ASP A 214 9.56 -17.38 -1.82
CA ASP A 214 10.78 -17.06 -1.05
C ASP A 214 11.48 -18.35 -0.57
N GLU A 215 11.66 -19.32 -1.47
CA GLU A 215 12.28 -20.60 -1.15
C GLU A 215 13.80 -20.45 -1.05
N GLY A 216 14.28 -20.04 0.13
CA GLY A 216 15.58 -20.39 0.70
C GLY A 216 16.86 -19.98 -0.06
N ASN A 217 16.75 -19.47 -1.27
CA ASN A 217 17.88 -18.97 -2.03
C ASN A 217 18.31 -17.64 -1.41
N THR A 218 19.52 -17.63 -0.85
CA THR A 218 20.22 -16.42 -0.49
C THR A 218 20.40 -15.57 -1.76
N ILE A 219 19.51 -14.62 -1.97
CA ILE A 219 19.56 -13.73 -3.14
C ILE A 219 20.86 -12.94 -3.04
N SER A 220 21.72 -13.11 -4.03
CA SER A 220 23.00 -12.41 -4.10
C SER A 220 22.79 -11.00 -4.63
N LEU A 221 23.22 -9.99 -3.89
CA LEU A 221 23.28 -8.60 -4.38
C LEU A 221 24.33 -8.38 -5.47
N LEU A 222 25.25 -9.33 -5.67
CA LEU A 222 26.34 -9.23 -6.63
C LEU A 222 25.92 -9.56 -8.06
N SER A 223 24.73 -10.14 -8.25
CA SER A 223 24.18 -10.53 -9.55
C SER A 223 22.71 -10.13 -9.62
N GLU A 224 22.19 -9.84 -10.81
CA GLU A 224 20.75 -9.64 -10.98
C GLU A 224 20.01 -10.96 -10.70
N HIS A 225 19.07 -10.93 -9.76
CA HIS A 225 18.21 -12.07 -9.49
C HIS A 225 17.26 -12.31 -10.65
N ASN A 226 17.35 -13.49 -11.26
CA ASN A 226 16.40 -13.94 -12.24
C ASN A 226 16.06 -15.40 -11.92
N CYS A 227 14.78 -15.70 -11.70
CA CYS A 227 14.36 -17.07 -11.51
C CYS A 227 14.57 -17.83 -12.83
N GLU A 228 15.55 -18.72 -12.86
CA GLU A 228 15.90 -19.49 -14.06
C GLU A 228 14.76 -20.42 -14.50
N ASN A 229 13.91 -20.86 -13.57
CA ASN A 229 12.86 -21.84 -13.83
C ASN A 229 11.54 -21.21 -14.27
N ARG A 230 11.44 -20.85 -15.56
CA ARG A 230 10.14 -20.55 -16.21
C ARG A 230 9.15 -21.73 -16.13
N SER A 231 9.64 -22.94 -15.91
CA SER A 231 8.83 -24.16 -15.75
C SER A 231 7.93 -24.16 -14.52
N ASP A 232 8.30 -23.41 -13.49
CA ASP A 232 7.58 -23.40 -12.21
C ASP A 232 6.42 -22.39 -12.23
N PHE A 233 6.36 -21.54 -13.25
CA PHE A 233 5.22 -20.68 -13.47
C PHE A 233 3.98 -21.50 -13.86
N PRO A 234 2.87 -21.39 -13.12
CA PRO A 234 1.70 -22.24 -13.32
C PRO A 234 0.99 -21.88 -14.63
N ASN A 235 1.37 -22.56 -15.72
CA ASN A 235 0.78 -22.41 -17.04
C ASN A 235 -0.05 -23.62 -17.50
N LYS A 236 -0.12 -24.67 -16.66
CA LYS A 236 -0.88 -25.88 -16.92
C LYS A 236 -2.12 -25.93 -16.02
N ALA A 237 -3.25 -26.28 -16.60
CA ALA A 237 -4.44 -26.62 -15.84
C ALA A 237 -4.18 -27.90 -15.04
N PHE A 238 -4.28 -27.81 -13.71
CA PHE A 238 -4.02 -28.95 -12.82
C PHE A 238 -5.23 -29.87 -12.66
N HIS A 239 -6.43 -29.29 -12.59
CA HIS A 239 -7.64 -30.04 -12.29
C HIS A 239 -8.87 -29.43 -12.99
N LYS A 240 -9.82 -30.28 -13.38
CA LYS A 240 -11.10 -29.88 -13.96
C LYS A 240 -12.23 -30.38 -13.06
N PHE A 241 -12.93 -29.46 -12.42
CA PHE A 241 -14.07 -29.74 -11.55
C PHE A 241 -15.35 -29.89 -12.38
N ASN A 242 -16.08 -31.00 -12.22
CA ASN A 242 -17.35 -31.26 -12.93
C ASN A 242 -18.48 -31.69 -11.97
N ASP A 243 -18.38 -31.35 -10.68
CA ASP A 243 -19.29 -31.86 -9.65
C ASP A 243 -20.63 -31.12 -9.57
N HIS A 244 -20.66 -29.88 -10.08
CA HIS A 244 -21.87 -29.07 -10.15
C HIS A 244 -22.77 -29.52 -11.31
N ASN A 245 -24.08 -29.46 -11.09
CA ASN A 245 -25.08 -29.90 -12.07
C ASN A 245 -25.58 -28.76 -12.98
N ASP A 246 -25.17 -27.52 -12.70
CA ASP A 246 -25.57 -26.31 -13.41
C ASP A 246 -24.44 -25.27 -13.36
N GLU A 247 -24.68 -24.09 -13.94
CA GLU A 247 -23.77 -22.95 -14.02
C GLU A 247 -23.11 -22.61 -12.67
N ILE A 248 -21.79 -22.40 -12.69
CA ILE A 248 -21.03 -21.89 -11.54
C ILE A 248 -20.91 -20.39 -11.71
N TRP A 249 -21.41 -19.63 -10.74
CA TRP A 249 -21.47 -18.16 -10.81
C TRP A 249 -20.33 -17.48 -10.03
N TYR A 250 -19.76 -18.17 -9.05
CA TYR A 250 -18.68 -17.65 -8.21
C TYR A 250 -17.71 -18.74 -7.77
N VAL A 251 -16.42 -18.39 -7.68
CA VAL A 251 -15.37 -19.22 -7.09
C VAL A 251 -14.48 -18.34 -6.22
N SER A 252 -14.04 -18.86 -5.07
CA SER A 252 -13.23 -18.10 -4.12
C SER A 252 -12.25 -19.01 -3.38
N PHE A 253 -10.97 -18.65 -3.39
CA PHE A 253 -9.95 -19.33 -2.59
C PHE A 253 -10.01 -18.84 -1.14
N SER A 254 -9.70 -19.75 -0.21
CA SER A 254 -9.45 -19.36 1.18
C SER A 254 -8.16 -18.55 1.28
N ASN A 255 -8.03 -17.73 2.33
CA ASN A 255 -6.89 -16.81 2.48
C ASN A 255 -5.53 -17.51 2.56
N ARG A 256 -5.50 -18.79 2.97
CA ARG A 256 -4.29 -19.62 3.00
C ARG A 256 -4.12 -20.50 1.75
N GLY A 257 -5.04 -20.41 0.78
CA GLY A 257 -5.03 -21.23 -0.45
C GLY A 257 -5.30 -22.72 -0.22
N GLN A 258 -5.69 -23.12 0.99
CA GLN A 258 -5.92 -24.52 1.35
C GLN A 258 -7.24 -25.05 0.80
N TYR A 259 -8.23 -24.16 0.61
CA TYR A 259 -9.57 -24.52 0.18
C TYR A 259 -10.02 -23.63 -0.98
N LEU A 260 -10.86 -24.20 -1.85
CA LEU A 260 -11.54 -23.49 -2.92
C LEU A 260 -13.04 -23.69 -2.76
N ALA A 261 -13.79 -22.62 -2.58
CA ALA A 261 -15.25 -22.64 -2.57
C ALA A 261 -15.78 -22.31 -3.96
N SER A 262 -16.83 -23.00 -4.36
CA SER A 262 -17.55 -22.79 -5.63
C SER A 262 -19.04 -22.68 -5.35
N ALA A 263 -19.67 -21.64 -5.90
CA ALA A 263 -21.09 -21.35 -5.75
C ALA A 263 -21.79 -21.48 -7.10
N SER A 264 -22.90 -22.22 -7.10
CA SER A 264 -23.61 -22.56 -8.33
C SER A 264 -25.11 -22.27 -8.23
N LYS A 265 -25.69 -22.18 -9.42
CA LYS A 265 -27.12 -22.12 -9.65
C LYS A 265 -27.86 -23.39 -9.20
N ASP A 266 -27.17 -24.52 -9.04
CA ASP A 266 -27.72 -25.78 -8.54
C ASP A 266 -28.06 -25.80 -7.03
N THR A 267 -28.06 -24.62 -6.39
CA THR A 267 -28.33 -24.34 -4.97
C THR A 267 -27.30 -24.88 -3.99
N LYS A 268 -26.19 -25.45 -4.48
CA LYS A 268 -25.12 -26.02 -3.66
C LYS A 268 -23.88 -25.15 -3.68
N VAL A 269 -23.10 -25.26 -2.61
CA VAL A 269 -21.71 -24.81 -2.56
C VAL A 269 -20.84 -26.06 -2.42
N HIS A 270 -19.81 -26.18 -3.24
CA HIS A 270 -18.78 -27.21 -3.06
C HIS A 270 -17.50 -26.55 -2.57
N VAL A 271 -16.90 -27.14 -1.53
CA VAL A 271 -15.56 -26.75 -1.06
C VAL A 271 -14.59 -27.89 -1.36
N TYR A 272 -13.50 -27.55 -2.04
CA TYR A 272 -12.45 -28.46 -2.42
C TYR A 272 -11.22 -28.26 -1.52
N LYS A 273 -10.63 -29.34 -1.03
CA LYS A 273 -9.35 -29.34 -0.29
C LYS A 273 -8.24 -29.43 -1.31
N SER A 274 -7.33 -28.45 -1.27
CA SER A 274 -6.21 -28.33 -2.20
C SER A 274 -6.64 -28.32 -3.67
N PRO A 275 -6.44 -27.20 -4.41
CA PRO A 275 -6.74 -27.18 -5.84
C PRO A 275 -5.93 -28.20 -6.67
N LYS A 276 -4.89 -28.82 -6.09
CA LYS A 276 -4.08 -29.86 -6.75
C LYS A 276 -4.67 -31.27 -6.62
N SER A 277 -5.30 -31.62 -5.49
CA SER A 277 -5.90 -32.96 -5.32
C SER A 277 -7.33 -33.02 -5.84
N GLY A 278 -8.04 -31.89 -5.80
CA GLY A 278 -9.41 -31.78 -6.29
C GLY A 278 -10.44 -32.52 -5.42
N GLU A 279 -10.06 -32.89 -4.20
CA GLU A 279 -10.95 -33.61 -3.29
C GLU A 279 -12.04 -32.69 -2.76
N ILE A 280 -13.30 -33.08 -2.90
CA ILE A 280 -14.42 -32.37 -2.27
C ILE A 280 -14.36 -32.64 -0.77
N VAL A 281 -14.22 -31.56 0.01
CA VAL A 281 -14.35 -31.63 1.48
C VAL A 281 -15.79 -31.94 1.80
N HIS A 282 -16.70 -31.04 1.43
CA HIS A 282 -18.11 -31.10 1.77
C HIS A 282 -18.96 -30.47 0.66
N GLN A 283 -20.18 -30.99 0.52
CA GLN A 283 -21.24 -30.41 -0.29
C GLN A 283 -22.23 -29.70 0.63
N TYR A 284 -22.27 -28.39 0.58
CA TYR A 284 -23.12 -27.59 1.46
C TYR A 284 -24.50 -27.45 0.84
N ARG A 285 -25.48 -28.06 1.50
CA ARG A 285 -26.90 -28.06 1.09
C ARG A 285 -27.72 -27.31 2.13
N GLY A 286 -28.33 -26.21 1.74
CA GLY A 286 -29.10 -25.39 2.68
C GLY A 286 -29.87 -24.26 2.06
N HIS A 287 -29.37 -23.69 0.97
CA HIS A 287 -30.09 -22.69 0.19
C HIS A 287 -31.27 -23.33 -0.56
N GLN A 288 -32.33 -22.55 -0.68
CA GLN A 288 -33.54 -22.90 -1.44
C GLN A 288 -33.51 -22.28 -2.85
N GLY A 289 -32.55 -21.38 -3.11
CA GLY A 289 -32.34 -20.76 -4.41
C GLY A 289 -30.88 -20.82 -4.89
N PRO A 290 -30.62 -20.30 -6.11
CA PRO A 290 -29.29 -20.18 -6.68
C PRO A 290 -28.32 -19.41 -5.77
N VAL A 291 -27.11 -19.95 -5.59
CA VAL A 291 -26.07 -19.28 -4.78
C VAL A 291 -25.29 -18.31 -5.68
N LEU A 292 -25.28 -17.04 -5.29
CA LEU A 292 -24.73 -15.95 -6.11
C LEU A 292 -23.23 -15.73 -5.85
N CYS A 293 -22.81 -15.79 -4.58
CA CYS A 293 -21.45 -15.46 -4.17
C CYS A 293 -21.06 -16.15 -2.86
N CYS A 294 -19.75 -16.27 -2.64
CA CYS A 294 -19.18 -16.78 -1.39
C CYS A 294 -17.96 -15.95 -0.97
N ALA A 295 -17.81 -15.73 0.35
CA ALA A 295 -16.66 -15.04 0.92
C ALA A 295 -16.11 -15.80 2.13
N TRP A 296 -14.80 -15.99 2.14
CA TRP A 296 -14.10 -16.65 3.24
C TRP A 296 -13.91 -15.71 4.43
N MET A 297 -14.03 -16.27 5.63
CA MET A 297 -13.62 -15.58 6.84
C MET A 297 -12.08 -15.50 6.91
N PRO A 298 -11.51 -14.50 7.61
CA PRO A 298 -10.07 -14.35 7.77
C PRO A 298 -9.33 -15.55 8.35
N ASP A 299 -10.01 -16.29 9.23
CA ASP A 299 -9.52 -17.53 9.84
C ASP A 299 -9.29 -18.67 8.84
N GLY A 300 -9.99 -18.63 7.69
CA GLY A 300 -10.02 -19.68 6.69
C GLY A 300 -10.77 -20.94 7.14
N THR A 301 -11.42 -20.94 8.31
CA THR A 301 -12.17 -22.08 8.87
C THR A 301 -13.66 -22.03 8.60
N SER A 302 -14.17 -20.85 8.28
CA SER A 302 -15.58 -20.62 7.97
C SER A 302 -15.73 -19.73 6.74
N PHE A 303 -16.92 -19.77 6.13
CA PHE A 303 -17.23 -18.91 4.97
C PHE A 303 -18.71 -18.55 4.92
N LEU A 304 -18.99 -17.40 4.32
CA LEU A 304 -20.33 -16.93 4.02
C LEU A 304 -20.73 -17.35 2.61
N SER A 305 -21.99 -17.69 2.46
CA SER A 305 -22.65 -17.90 1.18
C SER A 305 -23.94 -17.11 1.13
N CYS A 306 -24.19 -16.46 -0.01
CA CYS A 306 -25.38 -15.65 -0.22
C CYS A 306 -26.16 -16.19 -1.42
N SER A 307 -27.47 -16.27 -1.29
CA SER A 307 -28.36 -16.84 -2.29
C SER A 307 -29.46 -15.86 -2.70
N LEU A 308 -30.03 -16.10 -3.88
CA LEU A 308 -31.16 -15.35 -4.41
C LEU A 308 -32.43 -15.52 -3.56
N ASP A 309 -32.48 -16.55 -2.70
CA ASP A 309 -33.56 -16.77 -1.73
C ASP A 309 -33.57 -15.78 -0.54
N MET A 310 -32.69 -14.76 -0.58
CA MET A 310 -32.49 -13.75 0.48
C MET A 310 -31.97 -14.33 1.80
N SER A 311 -31.38 -15.53 1.77
CA SER A 311 -30.66 -16.12 2.89
C SER A 311 -29.15 -15.95 2.74
N ILE A 312 -28.51 -15.65 3.86
CA ILE A 312 -27.07 -15.62 4.03
C ILE A 312 -26.74 -16.67 5.08
N ILE A 313 -25.88 -17.63 4.74
CA ILE A 313 -25.53 -18.72 5.64
C ILE A 313 -24.02 -18.67 5.91
N LEU A 314 -23.66 -18.69 7.19
CA LEU A 314 -22.31 -18.93 7.67
C LEU A 314 -22.09 -20.43 7.87
N TRP A 315 -21.14 -20.98 7.13
CA TRP A 315 -20.77 -22.38 7.17
C TRP A 315 -19.43 -22.58 7.83
N ASN A 316 -19.30 -23.67 8.60
CA ASN A 316 -18.00 -24.19 9.00
C ASN A 316 -17.51 -25.21 7.96
N ILE A 317 -16.19 -25.45 7.90
CA ILE A 317 -15.62 -26.47 7.00
C ILE A 317 -16.26 -27.85 7.21
N ASP A 318 -16.68 -28.20 8.43
CA ASP A 318 -17.30 -29.50 8.75
C ASP A 318 -18.73 -29.68 8.21
N GLY A 319 -19.23 -28.75 7.39
CA GLY A 319 -20.59 -28.85 6.81
C GLY A 319 -21.70 -28.29 7.71
N SER A 320 -21.39 -27.93 8.95
CA SER A 320 -22.37 -27.39 9.90
C SER A 320 -22.75 -25.95 9.56
N LYS A 321 -24.04 -25.63 9.68
CA LYS A 321 -24.57 -24.26 9.60
C LYS A 321 -24.35 -23.59 10.94
N HIS A 322 -23.52 -22.56 10.99
CA HIS A 322 -23.29 -21.80 12.21
C HIS A 322 -24.41 -20.79 12.44
N HIS A 323 -24.71 -19.96 11.44
CA HIS A 323 -25.77 -18.96 11.48
C HIS A 323 -26.47 -18.82 10.13
N ILE A 324 -27.74 -18.41 10.18
CA ILE A 324 -28.57 -18.13 9.01
C ILE A 324 -29.20 -16.75 9.24
N TRP A 325 -28.97 -15.84 8.32
CA TRP A 325 -29.62 -14.54 8.27
C TRP A 325 -30.55 -14.49 7.08
N THR A 326 -31.71 -13.83 7.22
CA THR A 326 -32.72 -13.72 6.16
C THR A 326 -33.23 -12.29 6.04
N GLY A 327 -33.72 -11.93 4.85
CA GLY A 327 -34.39 -10.66 4.62
C GLY A 327 -33.56 -9.60 3.89
N LEU A 328 -32.36 -9.94 3.42
CA LEU A 328 -31.54 -9.07 2.60
C LEU A 328 -31.29 -9.70 1.23
N ARG A 329 -31.63 -8.96 0.17
CA ARG A 329 -31.29 -9.34 -1.20
C ARG A 329 -29.86 -8.92 -1.49
N VAL A 330 -28.95 -9.89 -1.48
CA VAL A 330 -27.51 -9.69 -1.68
C VAL A 330 -27.07 -10.19 -3.05
N THR A 331 -26.26 -9.39 -3.75
CA THR A 331 -25.66 -9.77 -5.05
C THR A 331 -24.20 -10.22 -4.93
N ASP A 332 -23.45 -9.60 -4.01
CA ASP A 332 -22.02 -9.86 -3.76
C ASP A 332 -21.67 -9.53 -2.31
N VAL A 333 -20.66 -10.22 -1.77
CA VAL A 333 -20.24 -10.15 -0.36
C VAL A 333 -18.72 -10.16 -0.21
N CYS A 334 -18.20 -9.39 0.74
CA CYS A 334 -16.80 -9.41 1.13
C CYS A 334 -16.66 -9.30 2.66
N VAL A 335 -15.83 -10.16 3.26
CA VAL A 335 -15.52 -10.10 4.70
C VAL A 335 -14.27 -9.27 4.93
N LEU A 336 -14.28 -8.39 5.93
CA LEU A 336 -13.11 -7.61 6.31
C LEU A 336 -12.07 -8.48 7.02
N LYS A 337 -10.81 -8.04 6.98
CA LYS A 337 -9.69 -8.74 7.63
C LYS A 337 -9.86 -8.90 9.15
N ASP A 338 -10.68 -8.06 9.78
CA ASP A 338 -11.03 -8.19 11.20
C ASP A 338 -11.86 -9.45 11.51
N GLY A 339 -12.55 -10.02 10.50
CA GLY A 339 -13.41 -11.18 10.64
C GLY A 339 -14.71 -10.92 11.41
N LEU A 340 -14.95 -9.68 11.80
CA LEU A 340 -16.13 -9.28 12.55
C LEU A 340 -17.14 -8.55 11.66
N ARG A 341 -16.67 -7.92 10.58
CA ARG A 341 -17.52 -7.13 9.69
C ARG A 341 -17.50 -7.66 8.27
N ALA A 342 -18.61 -7.50 7.57
CA ALA A 342 -18.72 -7.80 6.16
C ALA A 342 -19.45 -6.69 5.40
N LEU A 343 -19.03 -6.46 4.17
CA LEU A 343 -19.71 -5.63 3.19
C LEU A 343 -20.63 -6.52 2.36
N PHE A 344 -21.88 -6.11 2.24
CA PHE A 344 -22.85 -6.71 1.35
C PHE A 344 -23.37 -5.66 0.38
N THR A 345 -23.54 -6.05 -0.88
CA THR A 345 -24.30 -5.25 -1.84
C THR A 345 -25.78 -5.57 -1.66
N ALA A 346 -26.62 -4.57 -1.41
CA ALA A 346 -28.04 -4.72 -1.11
C ALA A 346 -28.88 -3.82 -2.02
N ASN A 347 -30.07 -4.30 -2.42
CA ASN A 347 -31.02 -3.52 -3.24
C ASN A 347 -30.41 -2.92 -4.51
N GLU A 348 -29.45 -3.63 -5.11
CA GLU A 348 -28.75 -3.29 -6.35
C GLU A 348 -27.86 -2.03 -6.27
N THR A 349 -28.21 -0.99 -5.50
CA THR A 349 -27.49 0.31 -5.46
C THR A 349 -26.85 0.63 -4.11
N LYS A 350 -27.13 -0.16 -3.06
CA LYS A 350 -26.61 0.08 -1.71
C LYS A 350 -25.49 -0.89 -1.38
N ILE A 351 -24.53 -0.41 -0.60
CA ILE A 351 -23.50 -1.22 0.02
C ILE A 351 -23.67 -1.04 1.52
N ILE A 352 -23.91 -2.13 2.22
CA ILE A 352 -24.13 -2.14 3.67
C ILE A 352 -22.93 -2.78 4.35
N LEU A 353 -22.46 -2.16 5.42
CA LEU A 353 -21.49 -2.76 6.33
C LEU A 353 -22.24 -3.30 7.54
N VAL A 354 -22.06 -4.59 7.81
CA VAL A 354 -22.78 -5.30 8.88
C VAL A 354 -21.77 -5.94 9.82
N ASN A 355 -22.07 -5.94 11.12
CA ASN A 355 -21.36 -6.74 12.11
C ASN A 355 -21.91 -8.17 12.08
N LEU A 356 -21.06 -9.17 11.89
CA LEU A 356 -21.44 -10.57 11.73
C LEU A 356 -21.88 -11.25 13.04
N GLU A 357 -21.47 -10.75 14.21
CA GLU A 357 -21.83 -11.38 15.49
C GLU A 357 -23.33 -11.25 15.80
N ASN A 358 -23.88 -10.06 15.58
CA ASN A 358 -25.27 -9.71 15.90
C ASN A 358 -26.10 -9.31 14.67
N PHE A 359 -25.47 -9.26 13.49
CA PHE A 359 -26.08 -8.81 12.24
C PHE A 359 -26.59 -7.36 12.27
N GLU A 360 -25.96 -6.50 13.07
CA GLU A 360 -26.31 -5.08 13.15
C GLU A 360 -25.72 -4.27 12.00
N PHE A 361 -26.51 -3.34 11.46
CA PHE A 361 -26.10 -2.41 10.42
C PHE A 361 -25.18 -1.33 10.99
N VAL A 362 -23.93 -1.29 10.51
CA VAL A 362 -22.94 -0.29 10.92
C VAL A 362 -22.99 0.94 10.04
N CYS A 363 -23.05 0.75 8.71
CA CYS A 363 -23.17 1.85 7.77
C CYS A 363 -23.83 1.43 6.46
N THR A 364 -24.27 2.42 5.69
CA THR A 364 -24.77 2.26 4.33
C THR A 364 -24.12 3.30 3.44
N ILE A 365 -23.61 2.85 2.29
CA ILE A 365 -23.05 3.65 1.22
C ILE A 365 -24.00 3.48 0.03
N GLN A 366 -24.37 4.59 -0.59
CA GLN A 366 -25.31 4.62 -1.72
C GLN A 366 -24.50 4.94 -2.99
N GLU A 367 -24.63 4.09 -4.00
CA GLU A 367 -24.07 4.32 -5.32
C GLU A 367 -25.07 5.03 -6.24
N SER A 368 -24.53 5.60 -7.32
CA SER A 368 -25.28 6.29 -8.36
C SER A 368 -26.08 5.34 -9.26
N ASP A 369 -25.60 4.11 -9.44
CA ASP A 369 -26.19 3.12 -10.34
C ASP A 369 -26.14 1.70 -9.74
N SER A 370 -26.70 0.72 -10.45
CA SER A 370 -26.74 -0.68 -10.05
C SER A 370 -25.34 -1.29 -10.02
N ILE A 371 -25.04 -2.00 -8.94
CA ILE A 371 -23.76 -2.60 -8.61
C ILE A 371 -23.71 -4.02 -9.17
N SER A 372 -22.68 -4.31 -9.96
CA SER A 372 -22.49 -5.63 -10.56
C SER A 372 -21.52 -6.52 -9.78
N SER A 373 -20.50 -5.94 -9.13
CA SER A 373 -19.52 -6.70 -8.35
C SER A 373 -18.86 -5.84 -7.28
N LEU A 374 -18.41 -6.50 -6.21
CA LEU A 374 -17.71 -5.90 -5.08
C LEU A 374 -16.37 -6.62 -4.85
N LYS A 375 -15.29 -5.86 -4.61
CA LYS A 375 -14.02 -6.44 -4.18
C LYS A 375 -13.32 -5.61 -3.11
N LEU A 376 -12.94 -6.24 -2.00
CA LEU A 376 -12.19 -5.61 -0.93
C LEU A 376 -10.68 -5.60 -1.20
N SER A 377 -9.98 -4.56 -0.72
CA SER A 377 -8.53 -4.51 -0.66
C SER A 377 -7.99 -5.44 0.43
N GLY A 378 -6.78 -5.97 0.26
CA GLY A 378 -6.16 -6.90 1.21
C GLY A 378 -5.90 -6.31 2.60
N ASP A 379 -5.78 -4.98 2.69
CA ASP A 379 -5.69 -4.24 3.95
C ASP A 379 -7.07 -3.86 4.55
N SER A 380 -8.17 -4.15 3.85
CA SER A 380 -9.53 -3.75 4.23
C SER A 380 -9.73 -2.24 4.43
N SER A 381 -8.87 -1.39 3.83
CA SER A 381 -9.03 0.06 3.88
C SER A 381 -9.94 0.57 2.76
N ASN A 382 -9.93 -0.09 1.61
CA ASN A 382 -10.64 0.32 0.41
C ASN A 382 -11.44 -0.84 -0.21
N PHE A 383 -12.39 -0.52 -1.07
CA PHE A 383 -13.08 -1.51 -1.89
C PHE A 383 -13.38 -0.95 -3.28
N LEU A 384 -13.45 -1.85 -4.24
CA LEU A 384 -13.86 -1.59 -5.61
C LEU A 384 -15.30 -2.02 -5.81
N VAL A 385 -16.02 -1.20 -6.56
CA VAL A 385 -17.39 -1.43 -6.98
C VAL A 385 -17.42 -1.27 -8.49
N ASN A 386 -17.99 -2.26 -9.18
CA ASN A 386 -18.32 -2.10 -10.59
C ASN A 386 -19.80 -1.73 -10.72
N LEU A 387 -20.06 -0.77 -11.59
CA LEU A 387 -21.40 -0.24 -11.85
C LEU A 387 -21.85 -0.58 -13.26
N ALA A 388 -23.15 -0.77 -13.44
CA ALA A 388 -23.78 -0.93 -14.74
C ALA A 388 -23.57 0.29 -15.67
N SER A 389 -23.25 1.46 -15.10
CA SER A 389 -22.85 2.67 -15.81
C SER A 389 -21.52 2.55 -16.56
N GLN A 390 -20.83 1.40 -16.49
CA GLN A 390 -19.49 1.17 -17.07
C GLN A 390 -18.38 1.96 -16.35
N GLU A 391 -18.58 2.18 -15.05
CA GLU A 391 -17.63 2.86 -14.16
C GLU A 391 -17.18 1.92 -13.04
N ILE A 392 -15.93 2.08 -12.61
CA ILE A 392 -15.39 1.41 -11.42
C ILE A 392 -15.15 2.47 -10.37
N HIS A 393 -15.75 2.30 -9.20
CA HIS A 393 -15.58 3.21 -8.06
C HIS A 393 -14.65 2.57 -7.03
N LEU A 394 -13.62 3.33 -6.63
CA LEU A 394 -12.77 2.99 -5.49
C LEU A 394 -13.20 3.82 -4.29
N TRP A 395 -13.65 3.14 -3.23
CA TRP A 395 -14.10 3.76 -2.00
C TRP A 395 -13.15 3.48 -0.85
N ASN A 396 -13.06 4.43 0.08
CA ASN A 396 -12.45 4.22 1.37
C ASN A 396 -13.52 3.88 2.42
N ILE A 397 -13.32 2.79 3.16
CA ILE A 397 -14.31 2.26 4.12
C ILE A 397 -14.42 3.16 5.35
N GLU A 398 -13.29 3.60 5.89
CA GLU A 398 -13.23 4.39 7.13
C GLU A 398 -13.81 5.79 6.91
N GLN A 399 -13.36 6.47 5.86
CA GLN A 399 -13.78 7.83 5.53
C GLN A 399 -15.13 7.87 4.80
N ARG A 400 -15.60 6.74 4.26
CA ARG A 400 -16.83 6.62 3.46
C ARG A 400 -16.87 7.60 2.29
N LYS A 401 -15.72 7.78 1.65
CA LYS A 401 -15.54 8.69 0.53
C LYS A 401 -15.11 7.92 -0.69
N LEU A 402 -15.67 8.34 -1.82
CA LEU A 402 -15.19 7.96 -3.14
C LEU A 402 -13.79 8.55 -3.30
N VAL A 403 -12.81 7.68 -3.53
CA VAL A 403 -11.40 8.05 -3.73
C VAL A 403 -11.16 8.37 -5.20
N SER A 404 -11.58 7.46 -6.08
CA SER A 404 -11.36 7.58 -7.53
C SER A 404 -12.45 6.84 -8.31
N THR A 405 -12.72 7.34 -9.53
CA THR A 405 -13.58 6.70 -10.52
C THR A 405 -12.78 6.36 -11.76
N TYR A 406 -12.91 5.14 -12.27
CA TYR A 406 -12.24 4.66 -13.49
C TYR A 406 -13.28 4.43 -14.58
N VAL A 407 -13.10 5.08 -15.72
CA VAL A 407 -14.03 5.03 -16.86
C VAL A 407 -13.27 4.56 -18.09
N GLY A 408 -13.87 3.64 -18.85
CA GLY A 408 -13.35 3.22 -20.16
C GLY A 408 -13.50 1.74 -20.47
N HIS A 409 -13.74 0.89 -19.48
CA HIS A 409 -14.17 -0.49 -19.73
C HIS A 409 -15.60 -0.48 -20.28
N LYS A 410 -15.97 -1.46 -21.12
CA LYS A 410 -17.32 -1.57 -21.67
C LYS A 410 -18.02 -2.80 -21.15
N GLN A 411 -19.11 -2.58 -20.44
CA GLN A 411 -20.00 -3.64 -19.97
C GLN A 411 -21.20 -3.78 -20.90
N GLY A 412 -21.57 -5.04 -21.20
CA GLY A 412 -22.74 -5.39 -21.98
C GLY A 412 -23.71 -6.22 -21.15
N ARG A 413 -23.90 -7.49 -21.53
CA ARG A 413 -24.85 -8.40 -20.90
C ARG A 413 -24.26 -9.15 -19.70
N TYR A 414 -22.94 -9.29 -19.62
CA TYR A 414 -22.27 -10.08 -18.60
C TYR A 414 -21.74 -9.21 -17.45
N VAL A 415 -21.56 -9.84 -16.28
CA VAL A 415 -21.00 -9.17 -15.10
C VAL A 415 -19.51 -9.00 -15.29
N VAL A 416 -19.05 -7.76 -15.34
CA VAL A 416 -17.63 -7.43 -15.23
C VAL A 416 -17.25 -7.43 -13.76
N ARG A 417 -16.19 -8.16 -13.41
CA ARG A 417 -15.55 -8.11 -12.10
C ARG A 417 -14.23 -7.35 -12.19
N SER A 418 -13.93 -6.57 -11.17
CA SER A 418 -12.61 -5.95 -11.00
C SER A 418 -11.88 -6.54 -9.80
N CYS A 419 -10.55 -6.58 -9.87
CA CYS A 419 -9.71 -7.00 -8.77
C CYS A 419 -8.49 -6.09 -8.61
N PHE A 420 -7.95 -6.09 -7.40
CA PHE A 420 -6.67 -5.46 -7.12
C PHE A 420 -5.51 -6.35 -7.60
N GLY A 421 -4.46 -5.72 -8.10
CA GLY A 421 -3.27 -6.39 -8.59
C GLY A 421 -1.97 -5.62 -8.30
N GLY A 422 -0.84 -6.32 -8.41
CA GLY A 422 0.49 -5.79 -8.16
C GLY A 422 0.85 -5.64 -6.68
N LYS A 423 2.11 -5.27 -6.42
CA LYS A 423 2.61 -5.04 -5.06
C LYS A 423 1.87 -3.86 -4.42
N HIS A 424 1.39 -4.06 -3.19
CA HIS A 424 0.53 -3.10 -2.47
C HIS A 424 -0.75 -2.71 -3.22
N GLU A 425 -1.24 -3.56 -4.12
CA GLU A 425 -2.52 -3.33 -4.84
C GLU A 425 -2.53 -2.02 -5.63
N ASN A 426 -1.38 -1.65 -6.20
CA ASN A 426 -1.22 -0.42 -6.98
C ASN A 426 -1.93 -0.45 -8.34
N PHE A 427 -2.34 -1.63 -8.81
CA PHE A 427 -3.09 -1.79 -10.05
C PHE A 427 -4.51 -2.28 -9.77
N ILE A 428 -5.42 -1.91 -10.65
CA ILE A 428 -6.76 -2.45 -10.72
C ILE A 428 -6.90 -3.12 -12.07
N LEU A 429 -7.35 -4.36 -12.07
CA LEU A 429 -7.64 -5.13 -13.27
C LEU A 429 -9.15 -5.18 -13.44
N SER A 430 -9.63 -4.97 -14.66
CA SER A 430 -11.05 -5.09 -14.98
C SER A 430 -11.24 -5.77 -16.33
N GLY A 431 -12.22 -6.66 -16.41
CA GLY A 431 -12.63 -7.24 -17.69
C GLY A 431 -13.44 -6.26 -18.53
N SER A 432 -13.51 -6.49 -19.84
CA SER A 432 -14.42 -5.78 -20.73
C SER A 432 -15.03 -6.77 -21.72
N GLU A 433 -16.30 -6.56 -22.03
CA GLU A 433 -17.11 -7.48 -22.82
C GLU A 433 -17.25 -7.00 -24.27
N VAL A 434 -17.60 -5.72 -24.45
CA VAL A 434 -18.23 -5.29 -25.70
C VAL A 434 -17.18 -4.91 -26.77
N TYR A 435 -17.03 -5.80 -27.76
CA TYR A 435 -16.17 -5.74 -28.95
C TYR A 435 -14.66 -5.86 -28.74
N ASP A 436 -14.14 -5.59 -27.54
CA ASP A 436 -12.71 -5.59 -27.27
C ASP A 436 -12.21 -6.89 -26.63
N ASN A 437 -13.00 -7.56 -25.78
CA ASN A 437 -12.60 -8.75 -25.02
C ASN A 437 -11.27 -8.55 -24.26
N LYS A 438 -11.04 -7.32 -23.79
CA LYS A 438 -9.77 -6.91 -23.17
C LYS A 438 -9.86 -6.96 -21.65
N VAL A 439 -8.71 -7.20 -21.03
CA VAL A 439 -8.49 -6.95 -19.60
C VAL A 439 -7.76 -5.61 -19.49
N TYR A 440 -8.43 -4.62 -18.92
CA TYR A 440 -7.88 -3.30 -18.68
C TYR A 440 -7.07 -3.28 -17.39
N VAL A 441 -5.89 -2.66 -17.45
CA VAL A 441 -4.98 -2.44 -16.32
C VAL A 441 -4.96 -0.96 -15.99
N TRP A 442 -5.45 -0.61 -14.82
CA TRP A 442 -5.53 0.76 -14.33
C TRP A 442 -4.50 0.99 -13.23
N ASN A 443 -3.89 2.17 -13.20
CA ASN A 443 -3.10 2.59 -12.05
C ASN A 443 -4.03 3.16 -10.96
N LYS A 444 -3.99 2.59 -9.75
CA LYS A 444 -4.82 3.01 -8.62
C LYS A 444 -4.62 4.47 -8.21
N LYS A 445 -3.39 5.00 -8.34
CA LYS A 445 -3.04 6.37 -7.91
C LYS A 445 -3.25 7.40 -9.02
N LEU A 446 -2.88 7.05 -10.25
CA LEU A 446 -2.93 7.96 -11.39
C LEU A 446 -4.29 7.97 -12.09
N VAL A 447 -5.19 7.03 -11.76
CA VAL A 447 -6.53 6.90 -12.35
C VAL A 447 -6.47 6.86 -13.88
N LYS A 448 -5.41 6.25 -14.42
CA LYS A 448 -5.14 6.15 -15.85
C LYS A 448 -5.10 4.68 -16.25
N CYS A 449 -5.73 4.39 -17.38
CA CYS A 449 -5.54 3.12 -18.08
C CYS A 449 -4.08 3.05 -18.55
N ILE A 450 -3.33 2.08 -18.03
CA ILE A 450 -1.94 1.82 -18.44
C ILE A 450 -1.94 0.95 -19.69
N ASP A 451 -2.73 -0.13 -19.67
CA ASP A 451 -2.71 -1.13 -20.72
C ASP A 451 -4.08 -1.81 -20.86
N ALA A 452 -4.32 -2.40 -22.03
CA ALA A 452 -5.52 -3.16 -22.35
C ALA A 452 -5.09 -4.46 -23.04
N MET A 453 -5.00 -5.53 -22.25
CA MET A 453 -4.52 -6.84 -22.70
C MET A 453 -5.61 -7.61 -23.43
N GLU A 454 -5.30 -8.20 -24.56
CA GLU A 454 -6.20 -9.12 -25.27
C GLU A 454 -6.02 -10.53 -24.70
N GLY A 455 -7.08 -11.10 -24.11
CA GLY A 455 -6.98 -12.39 -23.44
C GLY A 455 -8.18 -13.32 -23.65
N HIS A 456 -9.37 -12.76 -23.89
CA HIS A 456 -10.58 -13.57 -24.04
C HIS A 456 -10.91 -13.74 -25.53
N GLN A 457 -10.76 -14.95 -26.05
CA GLN A 457 -11.41 -15.34 -27.31
C GLN A 457 -12.86 -15.69 -26.96
N LYS A 458 -13.83 -15.09 -27.67
CA LYS A 458 -15.27 -15.38 -27.52
C LYS A 458 -15.49 -16.88 -27.38
N THR A 459 -15.98 -17.33 -26.23
CA THR A 459 -16.56 -18.67 -26.06
C THR A 459 -18.04 -18.63 -26.38
#